data_AF-A0A7W9U1X1-F1
#
_entry.id   AF-A0A7W9U1X1-F1
#
_cell.length_a   1.000
_cell.length_b   1.000
_cell.length_c   1.000
_cell.angle_alpha   90.00
_cell.angle_beta   90.00
_cell.angle_gamma   90.00
#
_symmetry.space_group_name_H-M   'P 1'
#
loop_
_entity.id
_entity.type
_entity.pdbx_description
1 polymer ?
#
loop_
_entity_poly.entity_id
_entity_poly.type
_entity_poly.pdbx_seq_one_letter_code
_entity_poly.pdbx_strand_id
1 'polypeptide(L)'
;MTSSLARLSGLRFHLRLMKSLAKSVLNLGLGVRMNVFSQDRLYSLLDELEIPPATRRRILDSFRRPARDLQPNRFRAPMEMPCPKMELVIHVANAVERAAANAYLFDDEVLGYLDSPFELHVKYRGRGGKETCFNWSQGFLVFTPSCIYLDDWITLDSANAKCKRNPARYKREGTVIRCPPLEEAASKLKLTYRLRIAEEIDAIAGRNRNFLRSYLVDGEEIPSHFVREVKEFFDRVSFATLEELRTAIPLHKIDVFYAAIATGNIVADFSSAFVCESHRFMVFRDLESRDVYREAYQWERRLAALELAHSPPDFSVGTRLILCSHAFTVAVRGNIDAFLTPDDDGKPIVIPVMDLVRYWRNNEITILSLPKPNDDALCLESQWRYASLGAVRNAINKLELLEMWARGDRSLRVTEAYSDRSYRSLRKVRDSALQAGEDVLAALLPKWPDRGNRKKRLSDEVEAEIEKIFSEDFESLRGPNKWFVYGKLGERLKAIGEKISKVTFLRRVAKETDVDTIRKRAGEKAAYQASRFVWVLRHDTPVHGDYPMQYVHIDHTELEIEVVSKKTGESLKRPILTLIICAFSRRIEPPRVLWRLQLLREWSHEQEGNQVFPGSPRA
;
A
#
# COMPACT_ATOMS: atom_id res chain seq x y z
N MET A 1 -1.57 38.94 -2.34
CA MET A 1 -2.83 38.80 -3.11
C MET A 1 -2.82 37.62 -4.08
N THR A 2 -1.70 37.35 -4.77
CA THR A 2 -1.53 36.19 -5.68
C THR A 2 -1.61 34.82 -4.98
N SER A 3 -1.12 34.68 -3.74
CA SER A 3 -1.21 33.42 -2.97
C SER A 3 -2.64 33.03 -2.55
N SER A 4 -3.49 34.02 -2.23
CA SER A 4 -4.89 33.79 -1.87
C SER A 4 -5.74 33.39 -3.09
N LEU A 5 -5.47 33.99 -4.25
CA LEU A 5 -6.13 33.65 -5.51
C LEU A 5 -5.75 32.23 -5.99
N ALA A 6 -4.47 31.83 -5.84
CA ALA A 6 -4.01 30.48 -6.15
C ALA A 6 -4.63 29.41 -5.23
N ARG A 7 -4.76 29.70 -3.92
CA ARG A 7 -5.49 28.83 -2.98
C ARG A 7 -6.96 28.69 -3.38
N LEU A 8 -7.64 29.79 -3.67
CA LEU A 8 -9.06 29.77 -4.07
C LEU A 8 -9.29 29.06 -5.41
N SER A 9 -8.37 29.15 -6.37
CA SER A 9 -8.45 28.39 -7.63
C SER A 9 -8.18 26.89 -7.43
N GLY A 10 -7.22 26.53 -6.57
CA GLY A 10 -6.94 25.13 -6.21
C GLY A 10 -8.12 24.49 -5.48
N LEU A 11 -8.73 25.19 -4.52
CA LEU A 11 -9.93 24.76 -3.80
C LEU A 11 -11.12 24.54 -4.76
N ARG A 12 -11.33 25.42 -5.74
CA ARG A 12 -12.37 25.24 -6.77
C ARG A 12 -12.11 24.04 -7.69
N PHE A 13 -10.85 23.74 -8.00
CA PHE A 13 -10.47 22.55 -8.76
C PHE A 13 -10.72 21.27 -7.95
N HIS A 14 -10.34 21.26 -6.67
CA HIS A 14 -10.63 20.16 -5.74
C HIS A 14 -12.13 19.88 -5.63
N LEU A 15 -12.95 20.92 -5.46
CA LEU A 15 -14.41 20.83 -5.45
C LEU A 15 -14.97 20.21 -6.75
N ARG A 16 -14.39 20.51 -7.91
CA ARG A 16 -14.79 19.90 -9.20
C ARG A 16 -14.32 18.45 -9.32
N LEU A 17 -13.12 18.13 -8.86
CA LEU A 17 -12.56 16.79 -8.89
C LEU A 17 -13.33 15.85 -7.94
N MET A 18 -13.59 16.29 -6.71
CA MET A 18 -14.43 15.59 -5.73
C MET A 18 -15.84 15.36 -6.26
N LYS A 19 -16.44 16.34 -6.96
CA LYS A 19 -17.74 16.14 -7.64
C LYS A 19 -17.68 15.14 -8.79
N SER A 20 -16.60 15.16 -9.59
CA SER A 20 -16.43 14.26 -10.74
C SER A 20 -16.21 12.82 -10.28
N LEU A 21 -15.35 12.63 -9.29
CA LEU A 21 -15.09 11.33 -8.67
C LEU A 21 -16.32 10.83 -7.94
N ALA A 22 -16.98 11.68 -7.15
CA ALA A 22 -18.21 11.28 -6.49
C ALA A 22 -19.39 11.06 -7.46
N LYS A 23 -19.30 11.49 -8.72
CA LYS A 23 -20.21 11.10 -9.82
C LYS A 23 -19.80 9.79 -10.50
N SER A 24 -18.50 9.53 -10.70
CA SER A 24 -18.03 8.25 -11.25
C SER A 24 -18.27 7.10 -10.27
N VAL A 25 -18.11 7.37 -8.96
CA VAL A 25 -18.52 6.59 -7.78
C VAL A 25 -20.00 6.14 -7.83
N LEU A 26 -20.87 6.83 -8.57
CA LEU A 26 -22.29 6.49 -8.67
C LEU A 26 -22.62 5.51 -9.81
N ASN A 27 -21.65 5.18 -10.67
CA ASN A 27 -21.87 4.40 -11.89
C ASN A 27 -21.24 3.00 -11.89
N LEU A 28 -20.52 2.57 -10.85
CA LEU A 28 -19.90 1.23 -10.79
C LEU A 28 -20.00 0.64 -9.38
N GLY A 29 -21.20 0.18 -9.02
CA GLY A 29 -21.38 -0.60 -7.80
C GLY A 29 -21.12 -2.07 -8.08
N LEU A 30 -19.98 -2.61 -7.66
CA LEU A 30 -19.75 -4.03 -7.42
C LEU A 30 -18.50 -4.17 -6.55
N GLY A 31 -18.62 -4.85 -5.41
CA GLY A 31 -17.46 -5.21 -4.59
C GLY A 31 -16.49 -6.03 -5.44
N VAL A 32 -15.25 -5.56 -5.56
CA VAL A 32 -14.32 -6.12 -6.53
C VAL A 32 -13.68 -7.36 -5.94
N ARG A 33 -14.24 -8.52 -6.30
CA ARG A 33 -13.45 -9.75 -6.27
C ARG A 33 -12.35 -9.61 -7.32
N MET A 34 -11.16 -10.11 -7.01
CA MET A 34 -10.07 -10.19 -7.97
C MET A 34 -10.57 -10.71 -9.32
N ASN A 35 -10.32 -9.92 -10.38
CA ASN A 35 -10.73 -10.28 -11.73
C ASN A 35 -9.89 -11.47 -12.21
N VAL A 36 -10.52 -12.64 -12.40
CA VAL A 36 -9.84 -13.83 -12.93
C VAL A 36 -9.86 -13.77 -14.45
N PHE A 37 -8.73 -14.09 -15.06
CA PHE A 37 -8.61 -14.10 -16.52
C PHE A 37 -9.59 -15.09 -17.15
N SER A 38 -10.25 -14.66 -18.22
CA SER A 38 -11.16 -15.50 -19.00
C SER A 38 -10.73 -15.50 -20.46
N GLN A 39 -10.54 -16.70 -21.01
CA GLN A 39 -10.17 -16.87 -22.41
C GLN A 39 -11.25 -16.33 -23.36
N ASP A 40 -12.54 -16.53 -23.03
CA ASP A 40 -13.66 -15.99 -23.79
C ASP A 40 -13.67 -14.46 -23.78
N ARG A 41 -13.34 -13.86 -22.63
CA ARG A 41 -13.18 -12.40 -22.52
C ARG A 41 -12.01 -11.90 -23.36
N LEU A 42 -10.89 -12.64 -23.42
CA LEU A 42 -9.77 -12.29 -24.29
C LEU A 42 -10.20 -12.27 -25.77
N TYR A 43 -10.89 -13.29 -26.27
CA TYR A 43 -11.35 -13.29 -27.66
C TYR A 43 -12.28 -12.10 -27.97
N SER A 44 -13.24 -11.84 -27.08
CA SER A 44 -14.13 -10.67 -27.19
C SER A 44 -13.34 -9.36 -27.21
N LEU A 45 -12.32 -9.22 -26.36
CA LEU A 45 -11.44 -8.05 -26.33
C LEU A 45 -10.64 -7.87 -27.63
N LEU A 46 -10.13 -8.96 -28.21
CA LEU A 46 -9.40 -8.93 -29.48
C LEU A 46 -10.31 -8.47 -30.64
N ASP A 47 -11.61 -8.77 -30.57
CA ASP A 47 -12.63 -8.28 -31.50
C ASP A 47 -12.97 -6.81 -31.26
N GLU A 48 -13.26 -6.42 -30.01
CA GLU A 48 -13.56 -5.04 -29.61
C GLU A 48 -12.44 -4.06 -30.01
N LEU A 49 -11.18 -4.47 -29.82
CA LEU A 49 -10.00 -3.67 -30.20
C LEU A 49 -9.61 -3.86 -31.67
N GLU A 50 -10.36 -4.68 -32.43
CA GLU A 50 -10.14 -5.05 -33.82
C GLU A 50 -8.66 -5.40 -34.12
N ILE A 51 -8.08 -6.25 -33.27
CA ILE A 51 -6.68 -6.69 -33.39
C ILE A 51 -6.51 -7.52 -34.66
N PRO A 52 -5.50 -7.25 -35.52
CA PRO A 52 -5.31 -7.97 -36.77
C PRO A 52 -5.10 -9.49 -36.58
N PRO A 53 -5.59 -10.35 -37.49
CA PRO A 53 -5.47 -11.81 -37.35
C PRO A 53 -4.04 -12.32 -37.14
N ALA A 54 -3.05 -11.70 -37.79
CA ALA A 54 -1.64 -12.04 -37.61
C ALA A 54 -1.16 -11.74 -36.18
N THR A 55 -1.54 -10.60 -35.60
CA THR A 55 -1.23 -10.25 -34.21
C THR A 55 -1.95 -11.19 -33.24
N ARG A 56 -3.21 -11.52 -33.49
CA ARG A 56 -3.97 -12.47 -32.65
C ARG A 56 -3.24 -13.81 -32.52
N ARG A 57 -2.75 -14.36 -33.64
CA ARG A 57 -1.95 -15.61 -33.62
C ARG A 57 -0.71 -15.47 -32.74
N ARG A 58 0.03 -14.37 -32.86
CA ARG A 58 1.20 -14.10 -32.01
C ARG A 58 0.84 -14.09 -30.52
N ILE A 59 -0.24 -13.39 -30.15
CA ILE A 59 -0.72 -13.33 -28.77
C ILE A 59 -1.12 -14.72 -28.25
N LEU A 60 -1.86 -15.50 -29.05
CA LEU A 60 -2.30 -16.84 -28.67
C LEU A 60 -1.12 -17.82 -28.56
N ASP A 61 -0.11 -17.70 -29.42
CA ASP A 61 1.09 -18.52 -29.34
C ASP A 61 1.93 -18.20 -28.09
N SER A 62 1.89 -16.97 -27.57
CA SER A 62 2.56 -16.59 -26.32
C SER A 62 2.08 -17.35 -25.09
N PHE A 63 0.85 -17.88 -25.09
CA PHE A 63 0.34 -18.73 -24.00
C PHE A 63 1.01 -20.12 -23.95
N ARG A 64 1.64 -20.55 -25.06
CA ARG A 64 2.25 -21.89 -25.15
C ARG A 64 3.72 -21.91 -24.75
N ARG A 65 4.44 -20.81 -25.00
CA ARG A 65 5.88 -20.72 -24.75
C ARG A 65 6.30 -19.25 -24.58
N PRO A 66 7.00 -18.89 -23.50
CA PRO A 66 7.59 -17.56 -23.38
C PRO A 66 8.71 -17.38 -24.42
N ALA A 67 8.76 -16.20 -25.04
CA ALA A 67 9.72 -15.84 -26.08
C ALA A 67 11.13 -15.54 -25.55
N ARG A 68 11.30 -15.39 -24.23
CA ARG A 68 12.58 -15.07 -23.59
C ARG A 68 13.02 -16.23 -22.71
N ASP A 69 14.22 -16.76 -22.98
CA ASP A 69 14.90 -17.64 -22.03
C ASP A 69 15.56 -16.80 -20.93
N LEU A 70 15.27 -17.15 -19.68
CA LEU A 70 15.69 -16.40 -18.50
C LEU A 70 16.75 -17.18 -17.73
N GLN A 71 17.99 -17.04 -18.17
CA GLN A 71 19.14 -17.61 -17.46
C GLN A 71 19.65 -16.66 -16.37
N PRO A 72 19.97 -17.17 -15.17
CA PRO A 72 20.53 -16.36 -14.09
C PRO A 72 21.90 -15.78 -14.50
N ASN A 73 22.13 -14.51 -14.15
CA ASN A 73 23.42 -13.85 -14.35
C ASN A 73 23.66 -12.77 -13.28
N ARG A 74 24.81 -12.10 -13.31
CA ARG A 74 25.18 -11.07 -12.32
C ARG A 74 24.13 -9.95 -12.15
N PHE A 75 23.32 -9.68 -13.17
CA PHE A 75 22.34 -8.58 -13.18
C PHE A 75 20.89 -9.07 -13.10
N ARG A 76 20.64 -10.38 -13.19
CA ARG A 76 19.31 -10.98 -13.26
C ARG A 76 19.26 -12.22 -12.39
N ALA A 77 18.29 -12.25 -11.49
CA ALA A 77 17.93 -13.42 -10.72
C ALA A 77 16.50 -13.79 -11.12
N PRO A 78 16.32 -14.54 -12.23
CA PRO A 78 15.01 -14.96 -12.67
C PRO A 78 14.28 -15.78 -11.61
N MET A 79 12.96 -15.68 -11.63
CA MET A 79 12.10 -16.40 -10.71
C MET A 79 10.80 -16.75 -11.41
N GLU A 80 10.31 -17.96 -11.12
CA GLU A 80 8.99 -18.42 -11.50
C GLU A 80 7.97 -18.03 -10.43
N MET A 81 6.83 -17.53 -10.86
CA MET A 81 5.76 -17.06 -9.98
C MET A 81 4.43 -17.67 -10.40
N PRO A 82 3.79 -18.49 -9.54
CA PRO A 82 2.38 -18.78 -9.70
C PRO A 82 1.58 -17.47 -9.78
N CYS A 83 0.71 -17.37 -10.78
CA CYS A 83 -0.18 -16.24 -11.02
C CYS A 83 -1.64 -16.73 -10.94
N PRO A 84 -2.30 -16.57 -9.79
CA PRO A 84 -3.69 -16.97 -9.60
C PRO A 84 -4.67 -16.29 -10.56
N LYS A 85 -4.41 -15.03 -10.96
CA LYS A 85 -5.23 -14.33 -11.95
C LYS A 85 -5.22 -15.00 -13.31
N MET A 86 -4.07 -15.55 -13.73
CA MET A 86 -3.91 -16.17 -15.05
C MET A 86 -4.06 -17.69 -15.04
N GLU A 87 -4.05 -18.31 -13.85
CA GLU A 87 -3.91 -19.77 -13.68
C GLU A 87 -2.67 -20.34 -14.39
N LEU A 88 -1.60 -19.55 -14.46
CA LEU A 88 -0.34 -19.88 -15.12
C LEU A 88 0.85 -19.54 -14.21
N VAL A 89 2.02 -20.06 -14.56
CA VAL A 89 3.30 -19.62 -14.00
C VAL A 89 3.88 -18.55 -14.91
N ILE A 90 4.19 -17.39 -14.31
CA ILE A 90 4.80 -16.25 -14.99
C ILE A 90 6.28 -16.18 -14.60
N HIS A 91 7.17 -15.91 -15.54
CA HIS A 91 8.60 -15.76 -15.29
C HIS A 91 8.99 -14.28 -15.23
N VAL A 92 9.69 -13.90 -14.16
CA VAL A 92 10.20 -12.53 -13.97
C VAL A 92 11.71 -12.56 -13.90
N ALA A 93 12.39 -11.61 -14.55
CA ALA A 93 13.85 -11.60 -14.66
C ALA A 93 14.58 -10.98 -13.46
N ASN A 94 13.89 -10.11 -12.72
CA ASN A 94 14.48 -9.29 -11.67
C ASN A 94 13.41 -8.75 -10.71
N ALA A 95 13.85 -8.05 -9.66
CA ALA A 95 12.96 -7.50 -8.63
C ALA A 95 11.95 -6.47 -9.16
N VAL A 96 12.29 -5.72 -10.22
CA VAL A 96 11.39 -4.73 -10.83
C VAL A 96 10.26 -5.44 -11.58
N GLU A 97 10.58 -6.44 -12.41
CA GLU A 97 9.57 -7.25 -13.09
C GLU A 97 8.70 -8.02 -12.08
N ARG A 98 9.26 -8.49 -10.96
CA ARG A 98 8.48 -9.06 -9.85
C ARG A 98 7.47 -8.07 -9.27
N ALA A 99 7.90 -6.84 -9.00
CA ALA A 99 7.02 -5.80 -8.49
C ALA A 99 5.91 -5.45 -9.50
N ALA A 100 6.24 -5.40 -10.79
CA ALA A 100 5.29 -5.17 -11.87
C ALA A 100 4.26 -6.30 -12.00
N ALA A 101 4.71 -7.56 -11.99
CA ALA A 101 3.81 -8.72 -12.01
C ALA A 101 2.83 -8.70 -10.83
N ASN A 102 3.32 -8.38 -9.62
CA ASN A 102 2.46 -8.18 -8.46
C ASN A 102 1.51 -6.98 -8.64
N ALA A 103 1.96 -5.88 -9.27
CA ALA A 103 1.08 -4.76 -9.57
C ALA A 103 -0.09 -5.19 -10.46
N TYR A 104 0.18 -5.88 -11.58
CA TYR A 104 -0.83 -6.39 -12.51
C TYR A 104 -1.79 -7.42 -11.88
N LEU A 105 -1.26 -8.32 -11.03
CA LEU A 105 -2.06 -9.32 -10.31
C LEU A 105 -3.18 -8.68 -9.49
N PHE A 106 -2.88 -7.57 -8.82
CA PHE A 106 -3.81 -6.84 -7.93
C PHE A 106 -4.45 -5.60 -8.59
N ASP A 107 -4.34 -5.44 -9.90
CA ASP A 107 -4.96 -4.33 -10.63
C ASP A 107 -6.24 -4.81 -11.34
N ASP A 108 -7.38 -4.25 -10.96
CA ASP A 108 -8.69 -4.67 -11.47
C ASP A 108 -8.93 -4.25 -12.92
N GLU A 109 -8.21 -3.22 -13.41
CA GLU A 109 -8.24 -2.81 -14.81
C GLU A 109 -7.43 -3.76 -15.70
N VAL A 110 -6.56 -4.58 -15.12
CA VAL A 110 -5.80 -5.60 -15.83
C VAL A 110 -6.58 -6.90 -15.86
N LEU A 111 -7.17 -7.19 -17.03
CA LEU A 111 -7.90 -8.42 -17.30
C LEU A 111 -6.98 -9.66 -17.27
N GLY A 112 -5.71 -9.47 -17.64
CA GLY A 112 -4.69 -10.51 -17.61
C GLY A 112 -3.35 -10.00 -18.14
N TYR A 113 -2.30 -10.81 -18.00
CA TYR A 113 -0.97 -10.49 -18.51
C TYR A 113 -0.13 -11.75 -18.72
N LEU A 114 0.86 -11.67 -19.61
CA LEU A 114 1.85 -12.72 -19.87
C LEU A 114 3.26 -12.14 -19.81
N ASP A 115 4.22 -12.93 -19.36
CA ASP A 115 5.64 -12.61 -19.49
C ASP A 115 6.15 -12.92 -20.90
N SER A 116 7.01 -12.04 -21.41
CA SER A 116 7.85 -12.29 -22.59
C SER A 116 7.08 -12.88 -23.80
N PRO A 117 6.10 -12.16 -24.39
CA PRO A 117 5.14 -12.75 -25.32
C PRO A 117 5.75 -13.19 -26.67
N PHE A 118 6.35 -12.26 -27.41
CA PHE A 118 6.97 -12.45 -28.72
C PHE A 118 7.95 -11.31 -28.99
N GLU A 119 8.84 -11.47 -29.97
CA GLU A 119 9.80 -10.43 -30.34
C GLU A 119 9.17 -9.35 -31.24
N LEU A 120 9.49 -8.08 -30.96
CA LEU A 120 9.28 -6.98 -31.90
C LEU A 120 10.51 -6.84 -32.80
N HIS A 121 10.28 -6.80 -34.10
CA HIS A 121 11.31 -6.46 -35.08
C HIS A 121 11.39 -4.94 -35.22
N VAL A 122 12.46 -4.35 -34.70
CA VAL A 122 12.65 -2.90 -34.66
C VAL A 122 13.62 -2.48 -35.75
N LYS A 123 13.25 -1.44 -36.49
CA LYS A 123 14.10 -0.77 -37.47
C LYS A 123 14.01 0.74 -37.26
N TYR A 124 15.14 1.41 -37.09
CA TYR A 124 15.17 2.87 -36.94
C TYR A 124 16.52 3.46 -37.37
N ARG A 125 16.58 4.78 -37.59
CA ARG A 125 17.83 5.49 -37.88
C ARG A 125 18.47 6.00 -36.59
N GLY A 126 19.69 5.54 -36.32
CA GLY A 126 20.48 5.90 -35.15
C GLY A 126 21.32 7.17 -35.33
N ARG A 127 22.28 7.38 -34.42
CA ARG A 127 23.23 8.51 -34.47
C ARG A 127 24.02 8.47 -35.78
N GLY A 128 24.09 9.60 -36.49
CA GLY A 128 24.79 9.71 -37.77
C GLY A 128 24.03 9.14 -38.98
N GLY A 129 22.73 8.83 -38.84
CA GLY A 129 21.88 8.37 -39.94
C GLY A 129 21.98 6.87 -40.26
N LYS A 130 22.80 6.10 -39.53
CA LYS A 130 22.96 4.66 -39.71
C LYS A 130 21.67 3.90 -39.37
N GLU A 131 21.23 3.04 -40.27
CA GLU A 131 20.11 2.14 -40.01
C GLU A 131 20.50 1.09 -38.96
N THR A 132 19.64 0.92 -37.96
CA THR A 132 19.81 -0.04 -36.86
C THR A 132 18.59 -0.97 -36.83
N CYS A 133 18.86 -2.27 -36.88
CA CYS A 133 17.86 -3.34 -36.85
C CYS A 133 18.17 -4.27 -35.68
N PHE A 134 17.16 -4.61 -34.88
CA PHE A 134 17.28 -5.58 -33.79
C PHE A 134 15.93 -6.19 -33.45
N ASN A 135 15.95 -7.37 -32.84
CA ASN A 135 14.78 -7.97 -32.23
C ASN A 135 14.73 -7.62 -30.74
N TRP A 136 13.52 -7.44 -30.22
CA TRP A 136 13.32 -7.05 -28.84
C TRP A 136 12.20 -7.86 -28.20
N SER A 137 12.52 -8.58 -27.13
CA SER A 137 11.55 -9.29 -26.30
C SER A 137 11.20 -8.39 -25.11
N GLN A 138 9.93 -8.01 -25.00
CA GLN A 138 9.46 -7.16 -23.91
C GLN A 138 9.30 -7.95 -22.61
N GLY A 139 9.22 -7.25 -21.48
CA GLY A 139 8.93 -7.84 -20.18
C GLY A 139 7.55 -8.50 -20.14
N PHE A 140 6.49 -7.75 -20.49
CA PHE A 140 5.10 -8.20 -20.34
C PHE A 140 4.20 -7.81 -21.51
N LEU A 141 3.19 -8.67 -21.77
CA LEU A 141 1.98 -8.35 -22.52
C LEU A 141 0.85 -8.16 -21.52
N VAL A 142 0.16 -7.01 -21.53
CA VAL A 142 -0.87 -6.66 -20.55
C VAL A 142 -2.19 -6.36 -21.26
N PHE A 143 -3.27 -7.00 -20.81
CA PHE A 143 -4.61 -6.84 -21.38
C PHE A 143 -5.46 -5.94 -20.48
N THR A 144 -5.98 -4.85 -21.03
CA THR A 144 -6.94 -3.95 -20.37
C THR A 144 -8.18 -3.77 -21.25
N PRO A 145 -9.34 -3.34 -20.71
CA PRO A 145 -10.54 -3.11 -21.52
C PRO A 145 -10.32 -2.11 -22.68
N SER A 146 -9.42 -1.14 -22.50
CA SER A 146 -9.16 -0.08 -23.49
C SER A 146 -8.04 -0.39 -24.48
N CYS A 147 -7.08 -1.24 -24.13
CA CYS A 147 -5.86 -1.43 -24.93
C CYS A 147 -5.08 -2.69 -24.53
N ILE A 148 -4.22 -3.16 -25.43
CA ILE A 148 -3.23 -4.20 -25.16
C ILE A 148 -1.84 -3.57 -25.18
N TYR A 149 -1.14 -3.69 -24.06
CA TYR A 149 0.16 -3.07 -23.84
C TYR A 149 1.31 -4.07 -23.91
N LEU A 150 2.43 -3.63 -24.46
CA LEU A 150 3.73 -4.27 -24.38
C LEU A 150 4.60 -3.44 -23.42
N ASP A 151 4.75 -3.92 -22.19
CA ASP A 151 5.40 -3.19 -21.11
C ASP A 151 6.84 -3.69 -20.90
N ASP A 152 7.78 -2.74 -20.85
CA ASP A 152 9.12 -2.96 -20.33
C ASP A 152 9.34 -2.14 -19.07
N TRP A 153 10.02 -2.74 -18.09
CA TRP A 153 10.32 -2.09 -16.83
C TRP A 153 11.81 -1.85 -16.64
N ILE A 154 12.17 -0.64 -16.22
CA ILE A 154 13.55 -0.22 -15.95
C ILE A 154 13.59 0.68 -14.70
N THR A 155 14.76 0.89 -14.11
CA THR A 155 14.91 1.94 -13.08
C THR A 155 15.01 3.32 -13.74
N LEU A 156 14.64 4.38 -13.02
CA LEU A 156 14.77 5.74 -13.50
C LEU A 156 16.22 6.09 -13.89
N ASP A 157 17.20 5.62 -13.12
CA ASP A 157 18.62 5.82 -13.41
C ASP A 157 19.04 5.15 -14.71
N SER A 158 18.60 3.91 -14.92
CA SER A 158 18.85 3.18 -16.18
C SER A 158 18.21 3.91 -17.36
N ALA A 159 17.00 4.44 -17.16
CA ALA A 159 16.27 5.20 -18.17
C ALA A 159 17.02 6.48 -18.56
N ASN A 160 17.48 7.24 -17.56
CA ASN A 160 18.26 8.46 -17.77
C ASN A 160 19.58 8.18 -18.48
N ALA A 161 20.31 7.13 -18.06
CA ALA A 161 21.55 6.71 -18.71
C ALA A 161 21.31 6.31 -20.17
N LYS A 162 20.21 5.60 -20.46
CA LYS A 162 19.81 5.21 -21.82
C LYS A 162 19.45 6.40 -22.69
N CYS A 163 18.72 7.39 -22.17
CA CYS A 163 18.42 8.65 -22.87
C CYS A 163 19.70 9.41 -23.24
N LYS A 164 20.68 9.50 -22.33
CA LYS A 164 21.98 10.14 -22.60
C LYS A 164 22.78 9.37 -23.65
N ARG A 165 22.84 8.03 -23.55
CA ARG A 165 23.67 7.18 -24.41
C ARG A 165 23.08 6.99 -25.81
N ASN A 166 21.76 6.89 -25.95
CA ASN A 166 21.08 6.62 -27.22
C ASN A 166 19.79 7.45 -27.37
N PRO A 167 19.90 8.77 -27.59
CA PRO A 167 18.75 9.68 -27.68
C PRO A 167 17.87 9.45 -28.91
N ALA A 168 18.39 8.76 -29.94
CA ALA A 168 17.60 8.35 -31.10
C ALA A 168 16.60 7.23 -30.76
N ARG A 169 16.89 6.44 -29.72
CA ARG A 169 16.04 5.33 -29.26
C ARG A 169 15.19 5.69 -28.05
N TYR A 170 15.77 6.39 -27.07
CA TYR A 170 15.08 6.76 -25.83
C TYR A 170 14.94 8.27 -25.74
N LYS A 171 13.71 8.74 -25.53
CA LYS A 171 13.39 10.17 -25.41
C LYS A 171 12.70 10.44 -24.09
N ARG A 172 13.01 11.58 -23.49
CA ARG A 172 12.32 12.08 -22.30
C ARG A 172 11.35 13.18 -22.72
N GLU A 173 10.07 12.99 -22.44
CA GLU A 173 8.99 13.95 -22.67
C GLU A 173 8.33 14.28 -21.32
N GLY A 174 8.83 15.34 -20.66
CA GLY A 174 8.42 15.69 -19.31
C GLY A 174 8.75 14.60 -18.29
N THR A 175 7.72 14.04 -17.66
CA THR A 175 7.82 12.93 -16.69
C THR A 175 7.80 11.55 -17.35
N VAL A 176 7.48 11.47 -18.65
CA VAL A 176 7.34 10.21 -19.38
C VAL A 176 8.62 9.90 -20.16
N ILE A 177 9.05 8.64 -20.11
CA ILE A 177 10.17 8.15 -20.90
C ILE A 177 9.61 7.28 -22.02
N ARG A 178 9.97 7.63 -23.25
CA ARG A 178 9.46 7.03 -24.47
C ARG A 178 10.54 6.27 -25.21
N CYS A 179 10.12 5.29 -26.00
CA CYS A 179 10.99 4.57 -26.91
C CYS A 179 10.37 4.55 -28.31
N PRO A 180 10.46 5.64 -29.08
CA PRO A 180 9.74 5.79 -30.35
C PRO A 180 9.94 4.62 -31.34
N PRO A 181 11.15 4.04 -31.48
CA PRO A 181 11.32 2.87 -32.34
C PRO A 181 10.49 1.64 -31.94
N LEU A 182 10.34 1.39 -30.62
CA LEU A 182 9.55 0.27 -30.12
C LEU A 182 8.05 0.57 -30.20
N GLU A 183 7.66 1.82 -29.95
CA GLU A 183 6.28 2.30 -30.14
C GLU A 183 5.83 2.14 -31.59
N GLU A 184 6.69 2.52 -32.55
CA GLU A 184 6.40 2.33 -33.97
C GLU A 184 6.28 0.84 -34.33
N ALA A 185 7.19 0.00 -33.84
CA ALA A 185 7.14 -1.44 -34.08
C ALA A 185 5.88 -2.10 -33.50
N ALA A 186 5.45 -1.70 -32.30
CA ALA A 186 4.21 -2.19 -31.68
C ALA A 186 2.96 -1.70 -32.41
N SER A 187 2.96 -0.44 -32.88
CA SER A 187 1.82 0.15 -33.60
C SER A 187 1.47 -0.62 -34.88
N LYS A 188 2.47 -1.20 -35.56
CA LYS A 188 2.29 -2.07 -36.74
C LYS A 188 1.52 -3.35 -36.43
N LEU A 189 1.47 -3.74 -35.16
CA LEU A 189 0.69 -4.88 -34.68
C LEU A 189 -0.66 -4.47 -34.07
N LYS A 190 -1.02 -3.17 -34.09
CA LYS A 190 -2.15 -2.58 -33.36
C LYS A 190 -2.02 -2.74 -31.83
N LEU A 191 -0.79 -2.72 -31.32
CA LEU A 191 -0.47 -2.79 -29.90
C LEU A 191 0.22 -1.50 -29.45
N THR A 192 0.18 -1.23 -28.14
CA THR A 192 0.83 -0.05 -27.57
C THR A 192 2.04 -0.45 -26.74
N TYR A 193 3.23 0.05 -27.09
CA TYR A 193 4.42 -0.17 -26.26
C TYR A 193 4.53 0.91 -25.17
N ARG A 194 4.89 0.50 -23.94
CA ARG A 194 5.21 1.43 -22.85
C ARG A 194 6.53 1.07 -22.20
N LEU A 195 7.38 2.08 -22.05
CA LEU A 195 8.57 1.98 -21.21
C LEU A 195 8.23 2.55 -19.83
N ARG A 196 8.13 1.67 -18.84
CA ARG A 196 7.71 1.96 -17.47
C ARG A 196 8.94 2.04 -16.56
N ILE A 197 8.88 2.92 -15.56
CA ILE A 197 9.94 3.03 -14.55
C ILE A 197 9.52 2.37 -13.22
N ALA A 198 10.46 1.74 -12.52
CA ALA A 198 10.22 1.04 -11.26
C ALA A 198 9.53 1.93 -10.21
N GLU A 199 9.85 3.21 -10.24
CA GLU A 199 9.37 4.26 -9.34
C GLU A 199 7.88 4.60 -9.56
N GLU A 200 7.25 4.10 -10.64
CA GLU A 200 5.78 4.17 -10.81
C GLU A 200 5.04 3.26 -9.83
N ILE A 201 5.73 2.27 -9.24
CA ILE A 201 5.17 1.38 -8.22
C ILE A 201 5.48 1.98 -6.84
N ASP A 202 4.44 2.44 -6.15
CA ASP A 202 4.57 2.88 -4.76
C ASP A 202 5.21 1.77 -3.91
N ALA A 203 6.28 2.10 -3.18
CA ALA A 203 7.08 1.10 -2.49
C ALA A 203 6.29 0.37 -1.39
N ILE A 204 5.38 1.07 -0.70
CA ILE A 204 4.53 0.49 0.34
C ILE A 204 3.51 -0.46 -0.31
N ALA A 205 2.86 -0.02 -1.39
CA ALA A 205 1.94 -0.86 -2.14
C ALA A 205 2.64 -2.07 -2.77
N GLY A 206 3.85 -1.92 -3.29
CA GLY A 206 4.66 -3.01 -3.83
C GLY A 206 5.00 -4.04 -2.76
N ARG A 207 5.41 -3.60 -1.56
CA ARG A 207 5.66 -4.47 -0.39
C ARG A 207 4.38 -5.20 0.04
N ASN A 208 3.26 -4.49 0.15
CA ASN A 208 1.96 -5.09 0.50
C ASN A 208 1.46 -6.10 -0.53
N ARG A 209 1.54 -5.80 -1.83
CA ARG A 209 1.15 -6.75 -2.88
C ARG A 209 2.05 -7.98 -2.89
N ASN A 210 3.36 -7.78 -2.68
CA ASN A 210 4.28 -8.90 -2.53
C ASN A 210 3.92 -9.77 -1.32
N PHE A 211 3.48 -9.14 -0.22
CA PHE A 211 3.05 -9.85 0.97
C PHE A 211 1.73 -10.61 0.73
N LEU A 212 0.70 -9.90 0.33
CA LEU A 212 -0.66 -10.43 0.15
C LEU A 212 -0.75 -11.47 -0.97
N ARG A 213 0.21 -11.51 -1.89
CA ARG A 213 0.25 -12.51 -2.98
C ARG A 213 0.21 -13.94 -2.45
N SER A 214 0.87 -14.26 -1.33
CA SER A 214 0.87 -15.63 -0.81
C SER A 214 -0.54 -16.13 -0.54
N TYR A 215 -1.42 -15.29 0.02
CA TYR A 215 -2.81 -15.64 0.30
C TYR A 215 -3.64 -15.90 -0.97
N LEU A 216 -3.28 -15.31 -2.11
CA LEU A 216 -3.90 -15.64 -3.39
C LEU A 216 -3.42 -16.98 -3.95
N VAL A 217 -2.16 -17.35 -3.70
CA VAL A 217 -1.56 -18.60 -4.20
C VAL A 217 -1.97 -19.79 -3.33
N ASP A 218 -1.94 -19.63 -2.01
CA ASP A 218 -2.26 -20.68 -1.04
C ASP A 218 -3.77 -20.99 -1.02
N GLY A 219 -4.61 -20.03 -1.45
CA GLY A 219 -6.04 -20.23 -1.64
C GLY A 219 -6.81 -20.37 -0.32
N GLU A 220 -6.48 -19.56 0.69
CA GLU A 220 -7.11 -19.66 2.01
C GLU A 220 -8.61 -19.32 1.93
N GLU A 221 -9.46 -20.25 2.38
CA GLU A 221 -10.91 -20.09 2.31
C GLU A 221 -11.39 -19.03 3.31
N ILE A 222 -12.17 -18.07 2.80
CA ILE A 222 -12.76 -17.00 3.61
C ILE A 222 -14.17 -17.43 4.04
N PRO A 223 -14.45 -17.58 5.35
CA PRO A 223 -15.76 -18.01 5.80
C PRO A 223 -16.86 -17.02 5.42
N SER A 224 -18.01 -17.52 4.94
CA SER A 224 -19.12 -16.66 4.52
C SER A 224 -19.70 -15.79 5.65
N HIS A 225 -19.61 -16.26 6.91
CA HIS A 225 -20.01 -15.48 8.08
C HIS A 225 -19.04 -14.31 8.36
N PHE A 226 -17.73 -14.50 8.16
CA PHE A 226 -16.74 -13.42 8.26
C PHE A 226 -17.07 -12.27 7.31
N VAL A 227 -17.34 -12.57 6.04
CA VAL A 227 -17.69 -11.56 5.04
C VAL A 227 -18.94 -10.77 5.44
N ARG A 228 -19.90 -11.43 6.10
CA ARG A 228 -21.11 -10.76 6.62
C ARG A 228 -20.79 -9.83 7.78
N GLU A 229 -19.99 -10.27 8.75
CA GLU A 229 -19.59 -9.46 9.90
C GLU A 229 -18.79 -8.22 9.46
N VAL A 230 -17.90 -8.37 8.47
CA VAL A 230 -17.19 -7.24 7.85
C VAL A 230 -18.17 -6.24 7.23
N LYS A 231 -19.19 -6.72 6.48
CA LYS A 231 -20.22 -5.85 5.92
C LYS A 231 -21.02 -5.13 7.01
N GLU A 232 -21.45 -5.84 8.05
CA GLU A 232 -22.18 -5.26 9.19
C GLU A 232 -21.36 -4.21 9.95
N PHE A 233 -20.04 -4.40 10.05
CA PHE A 233 -19.13 -3.37 10.59
C PHE A 233 -19.13 -2.13 9.70
N PHE A 234 -18.94 -2.32 8.39
CA PHE A 234 -18.94 -1.23 7.43
C PHE A 234 -20.31 -0.63 7.15
N ASP A 235 -21.43 -1.20 7.62
CA ASP A 235 -22.72 -0.48 7.58
C ASP A 235 -22.70 0.79 8.46
N ARG A 236 -21.85 0.80 9.49
CA ARG A 236 -21.77 1.89 10.48
C ARG A 236 -20.69 2.92 10.16
N VAL A 237 -19.62 2.50 9.49
CA VAL A 237 -18.47 3.34 9.12
C VAL A 237 -18.06 3.09 7.66
N SER A 238 -17.53 4.08 6.96
CA SER A 238 -17.06 3.96 5.58
C SER A 238 -15.61 3.48 5.50
N PHE A 239 -14.83 3.74 6.56
CA PHE A 239 -13.44 3.30 6.69
C PHE A 239 -13.02 3.15 8.16
N ALA A 240 -11.97 2.36 8.36
CA ALA A 240 -11.36 2.08 9.66
C ALA A 240 -9.91 1.63 9.48
N THR A 241 -9.17 1.51 10.58
CA THR A 241 -7.91 0.76 10.55
C THR A 241 -8.18 -0.74 10.58
N LEU A 242 -7.22 -1.53 10.09
CA LEU A 242 -7.31 -2.99 10.18
C LEU A 242 -7.38 -3.45 11.65
N GLU A 243 -6.73 -2.75 12.56
CA GLU A 243 -6.82 -3.03 14.01
C GLU A 243 -8.23 -2.79 14.56
N GLU A 244 -8.89 -1.70 14.19
CA GLU A 244 -10.28 -1.43 14.62
C GLU A 244 -11.25 -2.51 14.11
N LEU A 245 -11.10 -2.92 12.84
CA LEU A 245 -11.91 -3.99 12.25
C LEU A 245 -11.68 -5.33 12.97
N ARG A 246 -10.42 -5.67 13.25
CA ARG A 246 -10.05 -6.89 13.98
C ARG A 246 -10.55 -6.89 15.42
N THR A 247 -10.51 -5.73 16.08
CA THR A 247 -11.01 -5.57 17.45
C THR A 247 -12.52 -5.72 17.51
N ALA A 248 -13.24 -5.23 16.48
CA ALA A 248 -14.68 -5.39 16.37
C ALA A 248 -15.12 -6.84 16.09
N ILE A 249 -14.26 -7.65 15.45
CA ILE A 249 -14.57 -9.04 15.05
C ILE A 249 -13.43 -9.99 15.50
N PRO A 250 -13.23 -10.19 16.82
CA PRO A 250 -12.01 -10.81 17.36
C PRO A 250 -11.93 -12.34 17.20
N LEU A 251 -13.00 -13.00 16.73
CA LEU A 251 -13.08 -14.46 16.64
C LEU A 251 -12.24 -15.06 15.50
N HIS A 252 -11.76 -14.22 14.57
CA HIS A 252 -11.04 -14.67 13.36
C HIS A 252 -9.54 -14.49 13.48
N LYS A 253 -8.80 -15.42 12.89
CA LYS A 253 -7.35 -15.31 12.74
C LYS A 253 -7.01 -14.17 11.79
N ILE A 254 -5.81 -13.61 11.95
CA ILE A 254 -5.31 -12.51 11.10
C ILE A 254 -5.24 -12.91 9.61
N ASP A 255 -4.93 -14.18 9.34
CA ASP A 255 -4.81 -14.73 8.00
C ASP A 255 -6.12 -14.62 7.20
N VAL A 256 -7.27 -14.77 7.85
CA VAL A 256 -8.59 -14.57 7.22
C VAL A 256 -8.78 -13.12 6.76
N PHE A 257 -8.29 -12.14 7.53
CA PHE A 257 -8.32 -10.73 7.13
C PHE A 257 -7.37 -10.48 5.95
N TYR A 258 -6.16 -11.04 5.99
CA TYR A 258 -5.18 -10.90 4.91
C TYR A 258 -5.67 -11.55 3.62
N ALA A 259 -6.23 -12.76 3.69
CA ALA A 259 -6.88 -13.41 2.57
C ALA A 259 -8.03 -12.57 2.01
N ALA A 260 -8.88 -12.00 2.87
CA ALA A 260 -9.98 -11.14 2.45
C ALA A 260 -9.51 -9.82 1.82
N ILE A 261 -8.42 -9.24 2.30
CA ILE A 261 -7.79 -8.07 1.66
C ILE A 261 -7.19 -8.47 0.31
N ALA A 262 -6.50 -9.61 0.25
CA ALA A 262 -5.82 -10.07 -0.95
C ALA A 262 -6.80 -10.37 -2.09
N THR A 263 -7.92 -11.02 -1.78
CA THR A 263 -8.99 -11.40 -2.72
C THR A 263 -9.96 -10.26 -3.06
N GLY A 264 -9.82 -9.10 -2.41
CA GLY A 264 -10.68 -7.93 -2.61
C GLY A 264 -12.03 -7.98 -1.86
N ASN A 265 -12.22 -8.95 -0.96
CA ASN A 265 -13.38 -8.99 -0.06
C ASN A 265 -13.37 -7.84 0.97
N ILE A 266 -12.21 -7.30 1.30
CA ILE A 266 -12.02 -6.05 2.05
C ILE A 266 -11.27 -5.08 1.16
N VAL A 267 -11.84 -3.92 0.90
CA VAL A 267 -11.14 -2.86 0.16
C VAL A 267 -10.09 -2.23 1.07
N ALA A 268 -8.88 -2.03 0.55
CA ALA A 268 -7.78 -1.45 1.31
C ALA A 268 -7.00 -0.39 0.50
N ASP A 269 -6.29 0.47 1.22
CA ASP A 269 -5.28 1.35 0.63
C ASP A 269 -3.89 0.75 0.83
N PHE A 270 -3.39 0.05 -0.20
CA PHE A 270 -2.06 -0.56 -0.14
C PHE A 270 -0.91 0.44 0.02
N SER A 271 -1.14 1.74 -0.15
CA SER A 271 -0.14 2.79 0.03
C SER A 271 -0.20 3.47 1.41
N SER A 272 -1.18 3.14 2.27
CA SER A 272 -1.33 3.83 3.56
C SER A 272 -0.21 3.47 4.54
N ALA A 273 0.00 2.17 4.76
CA ALA A 273 1.02 1.60 5.61
C ALA A 273 1.28 0.15 5.21
N PHE A 274 2.26 -0.51 5.82
CA PHE A 274 2.42 -1.96 5.65
C PHE A 274 1.29 -2.72 6.37
N VAL A 275 0.77 -3.80 5.79
CA VAL A 275 -0.44 -4.49 6.29
C VAL A 275 -0.29 -5.07 7.70
N CYS A 276 0.94 -5.46 8.08
CA CYS A 276 1.26 -5.88 9.45
C CYS A 276 1.21 -4.74 10.48
N GLU A 277 1.30 -3.48 10.04
CA GLU A 277 1.05 -2.29 10.87
C GLU A 277 -0.45 -2.02 10.95
N SER A 278 -1.21 -2.95 11.53
CA SER A 278 -2.69 -2.95 11.48
C SER A 278 -3.33 -1.66 12.04
N HIS A 279 -2.63 -0.96 12.95
CA HIS A 279 -3.06 0.32 13.52
C HIS A 279 -2.99 1.50 12.53
N ARG A 280 -2.28 1.34 11.39
CA ARG A 280 -2.13 2.36 10.31
C ARG A 280 -2.63 1.89 8.94
N PHE A 281 -2.82 0.58 8.77
CA PHE A 281 -3.31 0.03 7.52
C PHE A 281 -4.81 0.31 7.38
N MET A 282 -5.18 1.08 6.35
CA MET A 282 -6.55 1.54 6.16
C MET A 282 -7.37 0.56 5.32
N VAL A 283 -8.56 0.24 5.83
CA VAL A 283 -9.57 -0.60 5.18
C VAL A 283 -10.87 0.17 5.02
N PHE A 284 -11.61 -0.16 3.97
CA PHE A 284 -12.74 0.61 3.47
C PHE A 284 -13.91 -0.31 3.17
N ARG A 285 -15.11 0.26 3.30
CA ARG A 285 -16.37 -0.38 2.90
C ARG A 285 -16.33 -0.79 1.43
N ASP A 286 -15.85 0.13 0.59
CA ASP A 286 -15.92 0.07 -0.85
C ASP A 286 -14.84 0.98 -1.49
N LEU A 287 -14.64 0.87 -2.81
CA LEU A 287 -13.62 1.65 -3.55
C LEU A 287 -13.93 3.14 -3.48
N GLU A 288 -15.21 3.49 -3.45
CA GLU A 288 -15.75 4.82 -3.39
C GLU A 288 -15.31 5.53 -2.09
N SER A 289 -15.48 4.85 -0.95
CA SER A 289 -15.06 5.34 0.36
C SER A 289 -13.54 5.51 0.42
N ARG A 290 -12.78 4.60 -0.19
CA ARG A 290 -11.31 4.71 -0.31
C ARG A 290 -10.91 5.93 -1.11
N ASP A 291 -11.52 6.13 -2.28
CA ASP A 291 -11.14 7.21 -3.19
C ASP A 291 -11.52 8.57 -2.61
N VAL A 292 -12.68 8.69 -1.95
CA VAL A 292 -13.05 9.89 -1.19
C VAL A 292 -12.06 10.17 -0.07
N TYR A 293 -11.67 9.16 0.71
CA TYR A 293 -10.66 9.32 1.76
C TYR A 293 -9.32 9.79 1.19
N ARG A 294 -8.85 9.15 0.12
CA ARG A 294 -7.61 9.55 -0.56
C ARG A 294 -7.68 10.97 -1.08
N GLU A 295 -8.77 11.36 -1.71
CA GLU A 295 -8.91 12.72 -2.24
C GLU A 295 -9.04 13.77 -1.12
N ALA A 296 -9.93 13.58 -0.15
CA ALA A 296 -10.14 14.54 0.93
C ALA A 296 -8.86 14.76 1.76
N TYR A 297 -8.12 13.68 2.05
CA TYR A 297 -7.03 13.71 3.03
C TYR A 297 -5.62 13.65 2.42
N GLN A 298 -5.47 13.22 1.16
CA GLN A 298 -4.22 13.40 0.42
C GLN A 298 -4.21 14.72 -0.39
N TRP A 299 -5.33 15.46 -0.45
CA TRP A 299 -5.35 16.79 -1.07
C TRP A 299 -4.45 17.79 -0.36
N GLU A 300 -4.35 17.77 0.98
CA GLU A 300 -3.38 18.60 1.71
C GLU A 300 -1.93 18.28 1.30
N ARG A 301 -1.62 17.01 1.02
CA ARG A 301 -0.34 16.57 0.47
C ARG A 301 -0.13 17.06 -0.98
N ARG A 302 -1.19 17.10 -1.80
CA ARG A 302 -1.13 17.68 -3.17
C ARG A 302 -1.02 19.20 -3.15
N LEU A 303 -1.62 19.88 -2.17
CA LEU A 303 -1.45 21.31 -1.94
C LEU A 303 0.01 21.62 -1.61
N ALA A 304 0.66 20.83 -0.76
CA ALA A 304 2.11 20.93 -0.54
C ALA A 304 2.91 20.71 -1.84
N ALA A 305 2.49 19.76 -2.70
CA ALA A 305 3.11 19.51 -4.02
C ALA A 305 2.83 20.61 -5.08
N LEU A 306 1.70 21.32 -4.98
CA LEU A 306 1.32 22.45 -5.82
C LEU A 306 1.94 23.77 -5.32
N GLU A 307 2.07 23.96 -4.01
CA GLU A 307 2.86 25.04 -3.41
C GLU A 307 4.34 24.87 -3.78
N LEU A 308 4.84 23.62 -3.84
CA LEU A 308 6.11 23.25 -4.45
C LEU A 308 6.24 23.76 -5.89
N ALA A 309 5.20 23.70 -6.74
CA ALA A 309 5.29 24.24 -8.11
C ALA A 309 5.52 25.77 -8.18
N HIS A 310 5.31 26.48 -7.06
CA HIS A 310 5.39 27.94 -6.99
C HIS A 310 6.37 28.46 -5.93
N SER A 311 6.95 27.59 -5.09
CA SER A 311 7.90 27.94 -4.04
C SER A 311 8.76 26.72 -3.65
N PRO A 312 10.04 26.92 -3.30
CA PRO A 312 10.90 25.82 -2.89
C PRO A 312 10.37 25.13 -1.62
N PRO A 313 10.54 23.80 -1.48
CA PRO A 313 10.19 23.11 -0.24
C PRO A 313 11.12 23.54 0.90
N ASP A 314 10.71 23.33 2.14
CA ASP A 314 11.51 23.66 3.33
C ASP A 314 12.70 22.71 3.55
N PHE A 315 12.84 21.68 2.70
CA PHE A 315 13.84 20.61 2.81
C PHE A 315 13.95 20.03 4.22
N SER A 316 12.80 19.85 4.89
CA SER A 316 12.73 19.27 6.23
C SER A 316 13.28 17.85 6.27
N VAL A 317 13.73 17.41 7.45
CA VAL A 317 14.25 16.05 7.68
C VAL A 317 13.28 15.00 7.15
N GLY A 318 13.78 14.04 6.37
CA GLY A 318 13.03 13.01 5.66
C GLY A 318 12.59 13.38 4.23
N THR A 319 12.88 14.60 3.76
CA THR A 319 12.69 14.96 2.34
C THR A 319 13.62 14.10 1.47
N ARG A 320 13.07 13.39 0.50
CA ARG A 320 13.84 12.68 -0.52
C ARG A 320 13.89 13.51 -1.79
N LEU A 321 15.08 13.64 -2.35
CA LEU A 321 15.35 14.46 -3.52
C LEU A 321 16.42 13.81 -4.41
N ILE A 322 16.37 14.07 -5.71
CA ILE A 322 17.45 13.78 -6.64
C ILE A 322 18.28 15.03 -6.81
N LEU A 323 19.58 14.90 -6.59
CA LEU A 323 20.59 15.90 -6.94
C LEU A 323 21.68 15.22 -7.77
N CYS A 324 22.07 15.82 -8.89
CA CYS A 324 23.13 15.28 -9.76
C CYS A 324 22.93 13.82 -10.22
N SER A 325 21.68 13.36 -10.34
CA SER A 325 21.31 11.96 -10.68
C SER A 325 21.51 10.93 -9.56
N HIS A 326 21.68 11.36 -8.31
CA HIS A 326 21.68 10.49 -7.13
C HIS A 326 20.51 10.85 -6.21
N ALA A 327 19.87 9.83 -5.65
CA ALA A 327 18.79 10.00 -4.68
C ALA A 327 19.38 10.21 -3.27
N PHE A 328 18.91 11.25 -2.60
CA PHE A 328 19.30 11.60 -1.26
C PHE A 328 18.07 11.77 -0.38
N THR A 329 18.24 11.45 0.89
CA THR A 329 17.30 11.76 1.97
C THR A 329 17.90 12.83 2.88
N VAL A 330 17.18 13.91 3.18
CA VAL A 330 17.61 14.90 4.19
C VAL A 330 17.59 14.23 5.56
N ALA A 331 18.76 13.96 6.13
CA ALA A 331 18.90 13.33 7.44
C ALA A 331 18.82 14.37 8.57
N VAL A 332 19.38 15.56 8.36
CA VAL A 332 19.35 16.67 9.31
C VAL A 332 19.12 17.96 8.55
N ARG A 333 18.22 18.81 9.06
CA ARG A 333 18.00 20.16 8.55
C ARG A 333 18.35 21.16 9.64
N GLY A 334 19.39 21.95 9.42
CA GLY A 334 19.71 23.14 10.20
C GLY A 334 19.14 24.41 9.56
N ASN A 335 19.40 25.56 10.18
CA ASN A 335 18.98 26.86 9.63
C ASN A 335 19.83 27.30 8.43
N ILE A 336 21.10 26.86 8.36
CA ILE A 336 22.07 27.25 7.34
C ILE A 336 22.38 26.07 6.42
N ASP A 337 22.64 24.89 6.99
CA ASP A 337 23.06 23.70 6.27
C ASP A 337 22.05 22.55 6.42
N ALA A 338 21.99 21.72 5.39
CA ALA A 338 21.26 20.46 5.38
C ALA A 338 22.23 19.29 5.14
N PHE A 339 22.02 18.21 5.88
CA PHE A 339 22.78 16.97 5.79
C PHE A 339 21.99 15.97 4.96
N LEU A 340 22.54 15.55 3.82
CA LEU A 340 21.92 14.64 2.87
C LEU A 340 22.60 13.27 2.92
N THR A 341 21.84 12.21 3.16
CA THR A 341 22.33 10.83 3.12
C THR A 341 21.91 10.21 1.78
N PRO A 342 22.85 9.66 0.98
CA PRO A 342 22.51 8.93 -0.23
C PRO A 342 21.70 7.68 0.10
N ASP A 343 20.77 7.32 -0.78
CA ASP A 343 19.99 6.09 -0.61
C ASP A 343 20.82 4.82 -0.97
N ASP A 344 21.99 4.98 -1.60
CA ASP A 344 22.89 3.94 -2.10
C ASP A 344 24.18 3.80 -1.26
N ASP A 345 24.07 3.58 0.05
CA ASP A 345 25.17 3.35 1.03
C ASP A 345 26.39 4.31 0.92
N GLY A 346 26.22 5.43 0.21
CA GLY A 346 27.26 6.40 -0.06
C GLY A 346 27.54 7.28 1.14
N LYS A 347 28.60 8.09 1.06
CA LYS A 347 28.92 9.05 2.11
C LYS A 347 27.90 10.19 2.12
N PRO A 348 27.38 10.58 3.30
CA PRO A 348 26.57 11.77 3.44
C PRO A 348 27.29 13.03 2.97
N ILE A 349 26.54 13.99 2.46
CA ILE A 349 27.02 15.30 2.00
C ILE A 349 26.31 16.42 2.75
N VAL A 350 27.04 17.51 3.01
CA VAL A 350 26.49 18.74 3.62
C VAL A 350 26.30 19.79 2.54
N ILE A 351 25.10 20.35 2.44
CA ILE A 351 24.78 21.40 1.47
C ILE A 351 24.09 22.58 2.18
N PRO A 352 24.48 23.83 1.92
CA PRO A 352 23.75 25.00 2.40
C PRO A 352 22.29 24.98 1.91
N VAL A 353 21.34 25.25 2.80
CA VAL A 353 19.89 25.28 2.47
C VAL A 353 19.61 26.28 1.34
N MET A 354 20.33 27.40 1.31
CA MET A 354 20.23 28.39 0.21
C MET A 354 20.64 27.82 -1.15
N ASP A 355 21.63 26.93 -1.19
CA ASP A 355 22.03 26.27 -2.43
C ASP A 355 21.01 25.21 -2.85
N LEU A 356 20.40 24.47 -1.91
CA LEU A 356 19.27 23.57 -2.21
C LEU A 356 18.10 24.32 -2.85
N VAL A 357 17.75 25.49 -2.31
CA VAL A 357 16.72 26.37 -2.88
C VAL A 357 17.10 26.82 -4.29
N ARG A 358 18.38 27.18 -4.53
CA ARG A 358 18.87 27.59 -5.85
C ARG A 358 18.82 26.44 -6.86
N TYR A 359 19.34 25.27 -6.51
CA TYR A 359 19.34 24.09 -7.38
C TYR A 359 17.92 23.64 -7.72
N TRP A 360 16.99 23.73 -6.76
CA TRP A 360 15.59 23.46 -7.01
C TRP A 360 14.98 24.46 -8.01
N ARG A 361 15.22 25.76 -7.85
CA ARG A 361 14.73 26.80 -8.79
C ARG A 361 15.27 26.62 -10.21
N ASN A 362 16.48 26.07 -10.34
CA ASN A 362 17.11 25.79 -11.63
C ASN A 362 16.70 24.44 -12.25
N ASN A 363 15.78 23.68 -11.62
CA ASN A 363 15.42 22.31 -12.01
C ASN A 363 16.58 21.30 -11.94
N GLU A 364 17.60 21.56 -11.14
CA GLU A 364 18.71 20.64 -10.87
C GLU A 364 18.39 19.66 -9.73
N ILE A 365 17.41 20.02 -8.88
CA ILE A 365 16.83 19.14 -7.86
C ILE A 365 15.43 18.71 -8.25
N THR A 366 15.17 17.41 -8.20
CA THR A 366 13.82 16.85 -8.30
C THR A 366 13.40 16.29 -6.94
N ILE A 367 12.29 16.75 -6.37
CA ILE A 367 11.77 16.20 -5.12
C ILE A 367 11.09 14.86 -5.42
N LEU A 368 11.56 13.80 -4.76
CA LEU A 368 10.99 12.45 -4.85
C LEU A 368 9.85 12.28 -3.86
N SER A 369 10.05 12.73 -2.62
CA SER A 369 9.02 12.71 -1.60
C SER A 369 9.32 13.75 -0.51
N LEU A 370 8.28 14.33 0.07
CA LEU A 370 8.41 15.11 1.30
C LEU A 370 8.31 14.19 2.52
N PRO A 371 8.89 14.57 3.67
CA PRO A 371 8.67 13.85 4.90
C PRO A 371 7.18 13.91 5.22
N LYS A 372 6.68 12.77 5.66
CA LYS A 372 5.34 12.71 6.23
C LYS A 372 5.35 13.61 7.47
N PRO A 373 4.35 14.48 7.68
CA PRO A 373 4.19 15.17 8.95
C PRO A 373 4.32 14.15 10.08
N ASN A 374 4.98 14.51 11.19
CA ASN A 374 5.26 13.60 12.32
C ASN A 374 3.99 12.98 12.93
N ASP A 375 2.81 13.52 12.61
CA ASP A 375 1.53 12.84 12.71
C ASP A 375 0.98 12.56 11.30
N ASP A 376 1.15 11.34 10.79
CA ASP A 376 0.11 10.75 9.94
C ASP A 376 -1.11 10.52 10.88
N ALA A 377 -1.74 11.60 11.36
CA ALA A 377 -3.00 11.51 12.08
C ALA A 377 -3.99 10.93 11.06
N LEU A 378 -4.19 9.61 11.11
CA LEU A 378 -5.24 8.95 10.37
C LEU A 378 -6.50 9.77 10.60
N CYS A 379 -7.19 10.14 9.53
CA CYS A 379 -8.34 11.04 9.61
C CYS A 379 -9.59 10.27 10.05
N LEU A 380 -9.48 9.56 11.18
CA LEU A 380 -10.49 8.71 11.79
C LEU A 380 -11.63 9.51 12.43
N GLU A 381 -11.39 10.78 12.78
CA GLU A 381 -12.42 11.69 13.33
C GLU A 381 -13.19 12.47 12.25
N SER A 382 -13.03 12.06 11.00
CA SER A 382 -13.68 12.64 9.83
C SER A 382 -15.18 12.38 9.79
N GLN A 383 -15.97 13.40 9.38
CA GLN A 383 -17.39 13.21 9.07
C GLN A 383 -17.63 12.22 7.92
N TRP A 384 -16.67 12.07 7.00
CA TRP A 384 -16.71 11.08 5.92
C TRP A 384 -16.75 9.65 6.46
N ARG A 385 -16.20 9.40 7.65
CA ARG A 385 -16.16 8.08 8.27
C ARG A 385 -17.55 7.54 8.56
N TYR A 386 -18.50 8.41 8.90
CA TYR A 386 -19.87 8.01 9.25
C TYR A 386 -20.88 8.36 8.16
N ALA A 387 -20.43 8.91 7.03
CA ALA A 387 -21.29 9.31 5.93
C ALA A 387 -21.80 8.07 5.17
N SER A 388 -23.12 7.94 5.01
CA SER A 388 -23.70 6.96 4.10
C SER A 388 -23.62 7.45 2.65
N LEU A 389 -23.65 6.53 1.68
CA LEU A 389 -23.69 6.89 0.25
C LEU A 389 -24.85 7.85 -0.08
N GLY A 390 -26.01 7.69 0.57
CA GLY A 390 -27.13 8.62 0.44
C GLY A 390 -26.82 10.03 0.97
N ALA A 391 -26.06 10.13 2.07
CA ALA A 391 -25.65 11.40 2.65
C ALA A 391 -24.65 12.12 1.72
N VAL A 392 -23.71 11.38 1.14
CA VAL A 392 -22.76 11.89 0.14
C VAL A 392 -23.50 12.40 -1.11
N ARG A 393 -24.43 11.62 -1.66
CA ARG A 393 -25.31 12.03 -2.79
C ARG A 393 -26.06 13.31 -2.49
N ASN A 394 -26.59 13.45 -1.27
CA ASN A 394 -27.32 14.65 -0.85
C ASN A 394 -26.40 15.89 -0.81
N ALA A 395 -25.18 15.75 -0.27
CA ALA A 395 -24.21 16.84 -0.20
C ALA A 395 -23.77 17.32 -1.60
N ILE A 396 -23.50 16.39 -2.52
CA ILE A 396 -23.18 16.70 -3.92
C ILE A 396 -24.34 17.45 -4.58
N ASN A 397 -25.56 16.93 -4.48
CA ASN A 397 -26.74 17.55 -5.09
C ASN A 397 -27.00 18.96 -4.52
N LYS A 398 -26.85 19.17 -3.20
CA LYS A 398 -26.92 20.51 -2.59
C LYS A 398 -25.90 21.47 -3.19
N LEU A 399 -24.67 21.01 -3.38
CA LEU A 399 -23.59 21.84 -3.91
C LEU A 399 -23.77 22.15 -5.40
N GLU A 400 -24.31 21.22 -6.18
CA GLU A 400 -24.70 21.47 -7.58
C GLU A 400 -25.83 22.48 -7.69
N LEU A 401 -26.91 22.28 -6.94
CA LEU A 401 -28.05 23.18 -6.91
C LEU A 401 -27.65 24.59 -6.43
N LEU A 402 -26.76 24.67 -5.44
CA LEU A 402 -26.21 25.93 -4.96
C LEU A 402 -25.41 26.66 -6.06
N GLU A 403 -24.63 25.94 -6.86
CA GLU A 403 -23.89 26.52 -7.99
C GLU A 403 -24.81 27.01 -9.10
N MET A 404 -25.84 26.22 -9.46
CA MET A 404 -26.84 26.61 -10.44
C MET A 404 -27.56 27.89 -9.97
N TRP A 405 -28.05 27.90 -8.73
CA TRP A 405 -28.69 29.07 -8.13
C TRP A 405 -27.77 30.30 -8.11
N ALA A 406 -26.48 30.11 -7.77
CA ALA A 406 -25.48 31.18 -7.74
C ALA A 406 -25.14 31.76 -9.12
N ARG A 407 -25.33 30.99 -10.20
CA ARG A 407 -25.22 31.47 -11.59
C ARG A 407 -26.49 32.18 -12.09
N GLY A 408 -27.52 32.27 -11.26
CA GLY A 408 -28.80 32.87 -11.63
C GLY A 408 -29.79 31.90 -12.27
N ASP A 409 -29.53 30.59 -12.26
CA ASP A 409 -30.47 29.59 -12.76
C ASP A 409 -31.73 29.57 -11.88
N ARG A 410 -32.91 29.57 -12.53
CA ARG A 410 -34.24 29.56 -11.90
C ARG A 410 -35.13 28.46 -12.46
N SER A 411 -34.55 27.42 -13.05
CA SER A 411 -35.28 26.22 -13.48
C SER A 411 -36.10 25.59 -12.35
N LEU A 412 -37.12 24.80 -12.72
CA LEU A 412 -37.98 24.06 -11.76
C LEU A 412 -37.15 23.22 -10.79
N ARG A 413 -36.09 22.56 -11.28
CA ARG A 413 -35.16 21.77 -10.47
C ARG A 413 -34.51 22.57 -9.32
N VAL A 414 -34.25 23.86 -9.52
CA VAL A 414 -33.63 24.74 -8.49
C VAL A 414 -34.71 25.30 -7.57
N THR A 415 -35.80 25.81 -8.13
CA THR A 415 -36.84 26.52 -7.38
C THR A 415 -37.72 25.59 -6.52
N GLU A 416 -37.97 24.36 -6.97
CA GLU A 416 -38.72 23.35 -6.18
C GLU A 416 -37.84 22.67 -5.12
N ALA A 417 -36.53 22.56 -5.35
CA ALA A 417 -35.64 21.86 -4.43
C ALA A 417 -35.45 22.62 -3.11
N TYR A 418 -35.21 23.94 -3.18
CA TYR A 418 -34.97 24.76 -2.01
C TYR A 418 -35.42 26.22 -2.22
N SER A 419 -35.85 26.87 -1.14
CA SER A 419 -36.09 28.32 -1.14
C SER A 419 -34.79 29.13 -1.25
N ASP A 420 -34.88 30.38 -1.73
CA ASP A 420 -33.77 31.34 -1.76
C ASP A 420 -33.07 31.51 -0.40
N ARG A 421 -33.83 31.48 0.70
CA ARG A 421 -33.28 31.53 2.06
C ARG A 421 -32.40 30.32 2.35
N SER A 422 -32.85 29.13 1.96
CA SER A 422 -32.10 27.88 2.12
C SER A 422 -30.80 27.91 1.31
N TYR A 423 -30.84 28.41 0.07
CA TYR A 423 -29.61 28.59 -0.74
C TYR A 423 -28.62 29.57 -0.11
N ARG A 424 -29.07 30.68 0.46
CA ARG A 424 -28.21 31.60 1.21
C ARG A 424 -27.57 30.94 2.44
N SER A 425 -28.32 30.08 3.14
CA SER A 425 -27.77 29.30 4.26
C SER A 425 -26.70 28.30 3.79
N LEU A 426 -26.95 27.56 2.71
CA LEU A 426 -25.98 26.62 2.12
C LEU A 426 -24.71 27.36 1.64
N ARG A 427 -24.88 28.55 1.05
CA ARG A 427 -23.78 29.43 0.68
C ARG A 427 -22.93 29.81 1.89
N LYS A 428 -23.56 30.19 3.00
CA LYS A 428 -22.86 30.54 4.25
C LYS A 428 -22.05 29.36 4.78
N VAL A 429 -22.63 28.16 4.83
CA VAL A 429 -21.92 26.93 5.26
C VAL A 429 -20.70 26.67 4.38
N ARG A 430 -20.86 26.73 3.05
CA ARG A 430 -19.75 26.59 2.10
C ARG A 430 -18.66 27.63 2.34
N ASP A 431 -19.04 28.91 2.44
CA ASP A 431 -18.09 30.01 2.56
C ASP A 431 -17.33 29.95 3.92
N SER A 432 -18.00 29.54 4.99
CA SER A 432 -17.36 29.29 6.30
C SER A 432 -16.39 28.10 6.26
N ALA A 433 -16.75 26.97 5.65
CA ALA A 433 -15.85 25.83 5.50
C ALA A 433 -14.59 26.20 4.70
N LEU A 434 -14.76 26.95 3.59
CA LEU A 434 -13.64 27.47 2.81
C LEU A 434 -12.70 28.39 3.61
N GLN A 435 -13.26 29.21 4.51
CA GLN A 435 -12.47 30.11 5.37
C GLN A 435 -11.71 29.33 6.45
N ALA A 436 -12.30 28.26 6.99
CA ALA A 436 -11.69 27.40 7.98
C ALA A 436 -10.66 26.41 7.39
N GLY A 437 -10.57 26.31 6.06
CA GLY A 437 -9.74 25.30 5.39
C GLY A 437 -10.32 23.89 5.47
N GLU A 438 -11.61 23.76 5.80
CA GLU A 438 -12.30 22.49 5.93
C GLU A 438 -12.87 22.02 4.58
N ASP A 439 -13.14 20.71 4.48
CA ASP A 439 -13.82 20.13 3.34
C ASP A 439 -15.29 20.62 3.27
N VAL A 440 -15.58 21.41 2.23
CA VAL A 440 -16.90 21.95 1.93
C VAL A 440 -17.97 20.88 1.74
N LEU A 441 -17.62 19.78 1.09
CA LEU A 441 -18.55 18.67 0.84
C LEU A 441 -18.86 17.96 2.17
N ALA A 442 -17.87 17.78 3.04
CA ALA A 442 -18.08 17.27 4.39
C ALA A 442 -19.00 18.20 5.19
N ALA A 443 -18.77 19.51 5.17
CA ALA A 443 -19.61 20.49 5.86
C ALA A 443 -21.08 20.52 5.40
N LEU A 444 -21.35 20.07 4.17
CA LEU A 444 -22.69 19.96 3.60
C LEU A 444 -23.37 18.60 3.88
N LEU A 445 -22.66 17.65 4.50
CA LEU A 445 -23.22 16.35 4.85
C LEU A 445 -24.41 16.51 5.79
N PRO A 446 -25.51 15.79 5.53
CA PRO A 446 -26.62 15.81 6.45
C PRO A 446 -26.25 15.06 7.74
N LYS A 447 -26.54 15.68 8.88
CA LYS A 447 -26.47 15.03 10.20
C LYS A 447 -27.62 14.05 10.42
N TRP A 448 -27.91 13.18 9.44
CA TRP A 448 -28.93 12.14 9.54
C TRP A 448 -28.71 11.18 10.70
N PRO A 449 -27.45 10.73 10.96
CA PRO A 449 -27.19 9.88 12.12
C PRO A 449 -27.55 10.58 13.43
N ASP A 450 -27.37 11.90 13.53
CA ASP A 450 -27.65 12.67 14.75
C ASP A 450 -29.13 13.01 14.96
N ARG A 451 -30.01 12.53 14.07
CA ARG A 451 -31.45 12.66 14.26
C ARG A 451 -31.93 11.61 15.25
N GLY A 452 -32.64 12.05 16.28
CA GLY A 452 -33.22 11.20 17.31
C GLY A 452 -32.70 11.52 18.71
N ASN A 453 -33.44 11.10 19.73
CA ASN A 453 -33.08 11.38 21.11
C ASN A 453 -31.94 10.44 21.57
N ARG A 454 -30.72 10.99 21.66
CA ARG A 454 -29.51 10.33 22.18
C ARG A 454 -29.12 10.81 23.57
N LYS A 455 -30.01 11.50 24.29
CA LYS A 455 -29.76 11.81 25.71
C LYS A 455 -29.46 10.50 26.44
N LYS A 456 -28.49 10.54 27.37
CA LYS A 456 -28.20 9.42 28.27
C LYS A 456 -29.53 8.91 28.81
N ARG A 457 -29.82 7.62 28.57
CA ARG A 457 -31.05 6.98 29.05
C ARG A 457 -31.00 6.71 30.55
N LEU A 458 -29.80 6.68 31.13
CA LEU A 458 -29.56 6.56 32.56
C LEU A 458 -29.22 7.94 33.11
N SER A 459 -29.73 8.25 34.30
CA SER A 459 -29.33 9.44 35.04
C SER A 459 -27.87 9.33 35.49
N ASP A 460 -27.22 10.46 35.74
CA ASP A 460 -25.83 10.47 36.22
C ASP A 460 -25.72 9.80 37.62
N GLU A 461 -26.79 9.81 38.42
CA GLU A 461 -26.89 9.07 39.68
C GLU A 461 -26.77 7.55 39.50
N VAL A 462 -27.40 7.00 38.45
CA VAL A 462 -27.32 5.56 38.14
C VAL A 462 -25.94 5.19 37.62
N GLU A 463 -25.30 6.04 36.82
CA GLU A 463 -23.92 5.80 36.34
C GLU A 463 -22.91 5.81 37.49
N ALA A 464 -23.03 6.76 38.43
CA ALA A 464 -22.16 6.80 39.61
C ALA A 464 -22.26 5.52 40.45
N GLU A 465 -23.47 4.96 40.57
CA GLU A 465 -23.68 3.73 41.33
C GLU A 465 -23.16 2.47 40.61
N ILE A 466 -23.17 2.49 39.27
CA ILE A 466 -22.51 1.46 38.45
C ILE A 466 -21.00 1.53 38.66
N GLU A 467 -20.39 2.71 38.59
CA GLU A 467 -18.94 2.86 38.74
C GLU A 467 -18.46 2.40 40.12
N LYS A 468 -19.18 2.79 41.19
CA LYS A 468 -18.92 2.34 42.56
C LYS A 468 -18.96 0.82 42.71
N ILE A 469 -20.02 0.16 42.20
CA ILE A 469 -20.14 -1.29 42.37
C ILE A 469 -19.08 -2.05 41.57
N PHE A 470 -18.62 -1.46 40.46
CA PHE A 470 -17.51 -2.00 39.69
C PHE A 470 -16.21 -1.93 40.48
N SER A 471 -15.85 -0.78 41.05
CA SER A 471 -14.62 -0.66 41.84
C SER A 471 -14.65 -1.46 43.14
N GLU A 472 -15.78 -1.48 43.84
CA GLU A 472 -15.90 -2.08 45.19
C GLU A 472 -16.06 -3.60 45.14
N ASP A 473 -16.95 -4.09 44.27
CA ASP A 473 -17.35 -5.49 44.26
C ASP A 473 -16.77 -6.23 43.06
N PHE A 474 -16.83 -5.66 41.84
CA PHE A 474 -16.36 -6.34 40.63
C PHE A 474 -14.83 -6.41 40.54
N GLU A 475 -14.09 -5.34 40.77
CA GLU A 475 -12.63 -5.34 40.67
C GLU A 475 -11.92 -5.96 41.89
N SER A 476 -12.67 -6.59 42.81
CA SER A 476 -12.10 -7.13 44.05
C SER A 476 -11.40 -8.48 43.86
N LEU A 477 -10.35 -8.71 44.66
CA LEU A 477 -9.65 -10.00 44.79
C LEU A 477 -10.56 -11.17 45.22
N ARG A 478 -11.75 -10.89 45.76
CA ARG A 478 -12.75 -11.92 46.09
C ARG A 478 -13.37 -12.55 44.84
N GLY A 479 -13.25 -11.90 43.69
CA GLY A 479 -13.71 -12.40 42.40
C GLY A 479 -15.19 -12.80 42.34
N PRO A 480 -16.14 -12.01 42.87
CA PRO A 480 -17.55 -12.41 42.91
C PRO A 480 -18.11 -12.63 41.50
N ASN A 481 -19.06 -13.56 41.39
CA ASN A 481 -19.76 -13.85 40.14
C ASN A 481 -20.50 -12.59 39.64
N LYS A 482 -20.45 -12.30 38.34
CA LYS A 482 -21.15 -11.17 37.70
C LYS A 482 -22.63 -11.07 38.07
N TRP A 483 -23.30 -12.19 38.30
CA TRP A 483 -24.72 -12.19 38.71
C TRP A 483 -24.93 -11.73 40.15
N PHE A 484 -23.97 -11.98 41.04
CA PHE A 484 -23.98 -11.48 42.41
C PHE A 484 -23.84 -9.95 42.43
N VAL A 485 -22.90 -9.42 41.64
CA VAL A 485 -22.70 -7.97 41.45
C VAL A 485 -23.95 -7.32 40.86
N TYR A 486 -24.58 -7.96 39.86
CA TYR A 486 -25.84 -7.48 39.29
C TYR A 486 -27.00 -7.45 40.31
N GLY A 487 -27.07 -8.46 41.18
CA GLY A 487 -28.07 -8.54 42.25
C GLY A 487 -27.95 -7.36 43.22
N LYS A 488 -26.73 -7.12 43.75
CA LYS A 488 -26.43 -5.97 44.60
C LYS A 488 -26.74 -4.63 43.92
N LEU A 489 -26.36 -4.48 42.66
CA LEU A 489 -26.65 -3.27 41.88
C LEU A 489 -28.17 -3.04 41.79
N GLY A 490 -28.94 -4.10 41.59
CA GLY A 490 -30.41 -4.03 41.60
C GLY A 490 -31.00 -3.57 42.94
N GLU A 491 -30.39 -3.92 44.07
CA GLU A 491 -30.81 -3.45 45.39
C GLU A 491 -30.46 -1.97 45.63
N ARG A 492 -29.24 -1.55 45.25
CA ARG A 492 -28.81 -0.15 45.37
C ARG A 492 -29.66 0.77 44.49
N LEU A 493 -29.97 0.34 43.26
CA LEU A 493 -30.80 1.10 42.34
C LEU A 493 -32.28 1.15 42.77
N LYS A 494 -32.80 0.10 43.42
CA LYS A 494 -34.15 0.13 44.02
C LYS A 494 -34.29 1.24 45.07
N ALA A 495 -33.25 1.53 45.85
CA ALA A 495 -33.28 2.60 46.85
C ALA A 495 -33.39 4.00 46.20
N ILE A 496 -32.95 4.14 44.95
CA ILE A 496 -33.00 5.37 44.15
C ILE A 496 -34.26 5.38 43.25
N GLY A 497 -35.08 4.32 43.29
CA GLY A 497 -36.28 4.17 42.45
C GLY A 497 -35.99 3.78 41.00
N GLU A 498 -34.74 3.42 40.68
CA GLU A 498 -34.26 3.17 39.33
C GLU A 498 -34.01 1.68 39.06
N LYS A 499 -33.95 1.31 37.77
CA LYS A 499 -33.63 -0.06 37.34
C LYS A 499 -32.83 -0.08 36.06
N ILE A 500 -31.84 -0.96 35.99
CA ILE A 500 -31.12 -1.25 34.74
C ILE A 500 -31.49 -2.61 34.17
N SER A 501 -31.31 -2.77 32.85
CA SER A 501 -31.47 -4.07 32.20
C SER A 501 -30.23 -4.96 32.37
N LYS A 502 -30.44 -6.28 32.41
CA LYS A 502 -29.36 -7.28 32.41
C LYS A 502 -28.39 -7.09 31.24
N VAL A 503 -28.90 -6.74 30.07
CA VAL A 503 -28.10 -6.53 28.85
C VAL A 503 -27.20 -5.31 28.98
N THR A 504 -27.70 -4.24 29.62
CA THR A 504 -26.91 -3.01 29.87
C THR A 504 -25.75 -3.31 30.81
N PHE A 505 -26.00 -4.05 31.90
CA PHE A 505 -24.95 -4.45 32.84
C PHE A 505 -23.87 -5.31 32.18
N LEU A 506 -24.26 -6.33 31.39
CA LEU A 506 -23.31 -7.21 30.72
C LEU A 506 -22.43 -6.47 29.70
N ARG A 507 -22.96 -5.47 28.99
CA ARG A 507 -22.15 -4.61 28.11
C ARG A 507 -21.11 -3.81 28.89
N ARG A 508 -21.46 -3.33 30.09
CA ARG A 508 -20.54 -2.61 30.96
C ARG A 508 -19.44 -3.53 31.50
N VAL A 509 -19.80 -4.74 31.90
CA VAL A 509 -18.83 -5.77 32.31
C VAL A 509 -17.83 -6.07 31.19
N ALA A 510 -18.32 -6.24 29.95
CA ALA A 510 -17.45 -6.50 28.80
C ALA A 510 -16.53 -5.32 28.48
N LYS A 511 -16.98 -4.09 28.70
CA LYS A 511 -16.20 -2.87 28.42
C LYS A 511 -15.08 -2.65 29.45
N GLU A 512 -15.34 -2.96 30.72
CA GLU A 512 -14.39 -2.75 31.82
C GLU A 512 -13.45 -3.94 32.06
N THR A 513 -13.60 -5.08 31.36
CA THR A 513 -12.70 -6.22 31.56
C THR A 513 -11.42 -6.08 30.72
N ASP A 514 -10.35 -5.60 31.35
CA ASP A 514 -9.01 -5.47 30.77
C ASP A 514 -7.93 -6.21 31.60
N VAL A 515 -6.65 -6.13 31.18
CA VAL A 515 -5.53 -6.81 31.86
C VAL A 515 -5.38 -6.35 33.31
N ASP A 516 -5.63 -5.07 33.59
CA ASP A 516 -5.55 -4.50 34.93
C ASP A 516 -6.70 -5.00 35.82
N THR A 517 -7.90 -5.15 35.26
CA THR A 517 -9.05 -5.74 35.95
C THR A 517 -8.84 -7.23 36.23
N ILE A 518 -8.25 -7.98 35.30
CA ILE A 518 -7.85 -9.38 35.50
C ILE A 518 -6.78 -9.48 36.61
N ARG A 519 -5.82 -8.55 36.63
CA ARG A 519 -4.80 -8.45 37.69
C ARG A 519 -5.45 -8.23 39.06
N LYS A 520 -6.36 -7.27 39.18
CA LYS A 520 -7.06 -6.97 40.44
C LYS A 520 -7.95 -8.13 40.91
N ARG A 521 -8.59 -8.87 39.99
CA ARG A 521 -9.53 -9.96 40.32
C ARG A 521 -8.89 -11.32 40.56
N ALA A 522 -7.85 -11.67 39.78
CA ALA A 522 -7.29 -13.02 39.73
C ALA A 522 -5.76 -13.05 39.95
N GLY A 523 -5.15 -11.90 40.23
CA GLY A 523 -3.74 -11.75 40.57
C GLY A 523 -2.81 -11.66 39.36
N GLU A 524 -1.54 -11.37 39.65
CA GLU A 524 -0.50 -11.11 38.65
C GLU A 524 -0.30 -12.28 37.67
N LYS A 525 -0.44 -13.52 38.15
CA LYS A 525 -0.25 -14.73 37.33
C LYS A 525 -1.34 -14.89 36.26
N ALA A 526 -2.59 -14.57 36.58
CA ALA A 526 -3.70 -14.61 35.62
C ALA A 526 -3.61 -13.45 34.63
N ALA A 527 -3.20 -12.26 35.10
CA ALA A 527 -2.91 -11.13 34.23
C ALA A 527 -1.75 -11.41 33.27
N TYR A 528 -0.72 -12.13 33.73
CA TYR A 528 0.41 -12.55 32.91
C TYR A 528 0.03 -13.54 31.80
N GLN A 529 -0.99 -14.37 32.01
CA GLN A 529 -1.53 -15.25 30.98
C GLN A 529 -2.46 -14.52 29.99
N ALA A 530 -3.14 -13.47 30.46
CA ALA A 530 -3.98 -12.61 29.63
C ALA A 530 -3.18 -11.50 28.91
N SER A 531 -1.96 -11.21 29.35
CA SER A 531 -1.09 -10.22 28.73
C SER A 531 -0.42 -10.78 27.48
N ARG A 532 -0.10 -9.88 26.54
CA ARG A 532 0.59 -10.24 25.30
C ARG A 532 2.03 -10.65 25.62
N PHE A 533 2.38 -11.91 25.34
CA PHE A 533 3.74 -12.41 25.50
C PHE A 533 4.70 -11.67 24.54
N VAL A 534 5.71 -10.98 25.08
CA VAL A 534 6.72 -10.25 24.31
C VAL A 534 8.00 -11.07 24.24
N TRP A 535 8.35 -11.55 23.04
CA TRP A 535 9.68 -12.09 22.78
C TRP A 535 10.67 -10.92 22.72
N VAL A 536 11.57 -10.81 23.69
CA VAL A 536 12.57 -9.74 23.71
C VAL A 536 13.67 -10.05 22.69
N LEU A 537 13.56 -9.45 21.50
CA LEU A 537 14.70 -9.12 20.65
C LEU A 537 15.37 -7.83 21.19
N ARG A 538 16.70 -7.71 21.07
CA ARG A 538 17.37 -6.45 21.40
C ARG A 538 16.86 -5.33 20.48
N HIS A 539 16.50 -4.19 21.07
CA HIS A 539 15.74 -3.09 20.46
C HIS A 539 16.44 -2.44 19.24
N ASP A 540 17.75 -2.51 19.16
CA ASP A 540 18.59 -1.74 18.23
C ASP A 540 18.86 -2.43 16.89
N THR A 541 18.52 -3.72 16.74
CA THR A 541 18.77 -4.45 15.50
C THR A 541 17.53 -4.42 14.60
N PRO A 542 17.54 -3.73 13.44
CA PRO A 542 16.40 -3.72 12.55
C PRO A 542 16.08 -5.14 12.04
N VAL A 543 14.79 -5.47 12.04
CA VAL A 543 14.28 -6.68 11.37
C VAL A 543 14.40 -6.45 9.87
N HIS A 544 15.08 -7.35 9.15
CA HIS A 544 15.11 -7.30 7.69
C HIS A 544 14.18 -8.34 7.10
N GLY A 545 13.28 -7.88 6.24
CA GLY A 545 12.25 -8.72 5.61
C GLY A 545 10.93 -8.69 6.35
N ASP A 546 9.93 -9.19 5.64
CA ASP A 546 8.53 -9.28 6.03
C ASP A 546 8.17 -10.70 6.47
N TYR A 547 8.96 -11.69 6.03
CA TYR A 547 8.79 -13.11 6.35
C TYR A 547 10.06 -13.74 6.91
N PRO A 548 9.91 -14.80 7.73
CA PRO A 548 10.99 -15.74 7.98
C PRO A 548 11.61 -16.20 6.65
N MET A 549 12.94 -16.21 6.60
CA MET A 549 13.75 -16.63 5.45
C MET A 549 13.61 -15.83 4.16
N GLN A 550 12.94 -14.67 4.18
CA GLN A 550 12.93 -13.78 3.02
C GLN A 550 14.32 -13.21 2.71
N TYR A 551 15.06 -12.84 3.76
CA TYR A 551 16.46 -12.48 3.67
C TYR A 551 17.24 -13.34 4.65
N VAL A 552 18.42 -13.76 4.22
CA VAL A 552 19.36 -14.48 5.05
C VAL A 552 20.69 -13.74 5.04
N HIS A 553 21.30 -13.63 6.21
CA HIS A 553 22.69 -13.23 6.30
C HIS A 553 23.53 -14.50 6.27
N ILE A 554 24.51 -14.53 5.36
CA ILE A 554 25.51 -15.58 5.33
C ILE A 554 26.78 -14.99 5.93
N ASP A 555 27.25 -15.59 7.01
CA ASP A 555 28.48 -15.16 7.67
C ASP A 555 29.47 -16.32 7.77
N HIS A 556 30.76 -15.99 7.71
CA HIS A 556 31.86 -16.93 7.73
C HIS A 556 32.81 -16.58 8.88
N THR A 557 33.05 -17.51 9.80
CA THR A 557 33.94 -17.30 10.95
C THR A 557 34.94 -18.44 11.04
N GLU A 558 36.24 -18.13 11.02
CA GLU A 558 37.28 -19.12 11.35
C GLU A 558 37.19 -19.45 12.84
N LEU A 559 37.09 -20.74 13.18
CA LEU A 559 37.02 -21.17 14.57
C LEU A 559 38.42 -21.32 15.17
N GLU A 560 38.59 -20.88 16.42
CA GLU A 560 39.84 -21.03 17.17
C GLU A 560 40.03 -22.45 17.74
N ILE A 561 39.71 -23.46 16.95
CA ILE A 561 39.92 -24.87 17.26
C ILE A 561 40.68 -25.52 16.12
N GLU A 562 41.59 -26.45 16.45
CA GLU A 562 42.24 -27.29 15.44
C GLU A 562 41.47 -28.60 15.32
N VAL A 563 41.10 -28.98 14.10
CA VAL A 563 40.37 -30.22 13.84
C VAL A 563 41.31 -31.28 13.28
N VAL A 564 41.14 -32.52 13.72
CA VAL A 564 41.92 -33.68 13.26
C VAL A 564 40.99 -34.66 12.56
N SER A 565 41.43 -35.21 11.43
CA SER A 565 40.69 -36.23 10.70
C SER A 565 40.55 -37.50 11.54
N LYS A 566 39.32 -37.90 11.85
CA LYS A 566 39.06 -39.17 12.55
C LYS A 566 39.51 -40.40 11.74
N LYS A 567 39.53 -40.31 10.40
CA LYS A 567 39.90 -41.42 9.51
C LYS A 567 41.41 -41.53 9.27
N THR A 568 42.10 -40.40 9.09
CA THR A 568 43.53 -40.38 8.70
C THR A 568 44.46 -39.96 9.83
N GLY A 569 43.94 -39.37 10.92
CA GLY A 569 44.76 -38.84 12.02
C GLY A 569 45.48 -37.53 11.68
N GLU A 570 45.34 -37.02 10.47
CA GLU A 570 46.01 -35.79 10.01
C GLU A 570 45.32 -34.54 10.58
N SER A 571 46.12 -33.52 10.90
CA SER A 571 45.58 -32.18 11.24
C SER A 571 44.96 -31.54 9.99
N LEU A 572 43.71 -31.13 10.12
CA LEU A 572 42.92 -30.42 9.11
C LEU A 572 42.89 -28.91 9.37
N LYS A 573 43.75 -28.42 10.29
CA LYS A 573 43.86 -27.01 10.69
C LYS A 573 42.56 -26.44 11.27
N ARG A 574 42.42 -25.11 11.24
CA ARG A 574 41.25 -24.38 11.74
C ARG A 574 40.10 -24.43 10.73
N PRO A 575 38.90 -24.85 11.15
CA PRO A 575 37.75 -24.89 10.25
C PRO A 575 37.09 -23.51 10.13
N ILE A 576 36.49 -23.25 8.98
CA ILE A 576 35.62 -22.08 8.78
C ILE A 576 34.16 -22.51 9.00
N LEU A 577 33.52 -21.91 9.99
CA LEU A 577 32.09 -22.03 10.22
C LEU A 577 31.33 -21.08 9.28
N THR A 578 30.42 -21.63 8.49
CA THR A 578 29.47 -20.83 7.69
C THR A 578 28.09 -20.93 8.30
N LEU A 579 27.48 -19.80 8.65
CA LEU A 579 26.13 -19.73 9.22
C LEU A 579 25.18 -19.04 8.24
N ILE A 580 23.97 -19.58 8.14
CA ILE A 580 22.84 -18.95 7.45
C ILE A 580 21.86 -18.50 8.53
N ILE A 581 21.72 -17.19 8.67
CA ILE A 581 20.94 -16.56 9.73
C ILE A 581 19.71 -15.92 9.11
N CYS A 582 18.53 -16.35 9.52
CA CYS A 582 17.27 -15.72 9.11
C CYS A 582 17.28 -14.25 9.54
N ALA A 583 17.17 -13.31 8.61
CA ALA A 583 17.24 -11.89 8.94
C ALA A 583 15.98 -11.37 9.66
N PHE A 584 14.86 -12.08 9.50
CA PHE A 584 13.59 -11.77 10.15
C PHE A 584 13.56 -12.26 11.61
N SER A 585 13.84 -13.55 11.84
CA SER A 585 13.72 -14.17 13.16
C SER A 585 15.03 -14.21 13.95
N ARG A 586 16.17 -13.89 13.32
CA ARG A 586 17.54 -14.09 13.82
C ARG A 586 17.84 -15.53 14.26
N ARG A 587 16.97 -16.48 13.89
CA ARG A 587 17.23 -17.90 14.10
C ARG A 587 18.31 -18.33 13.12
N ILE A 588 19.34 -18.95 13.66
CA ILE A 588 20.22 -19.82 12.91
C ILE A 588 19.35 -21.02 12.59
N GLU A 589 18.98 -21.20 11.32
CA GLU A 589 18.33 -22.46 10.98
C GLU A 589 19.34 -23.59 11.13
N PRO A 590 18.91 -24.77 11.64
CA PRO A 590 19.80 -25.89 11.84
C PRO A 590 20.47 -26.17 10.51
N PRO A 591 21.78 -25.93 10.38
CA PRO A 591 22.36 -26.01 9.07
C PRO A 591 22.36 -27.50 8.70
N ARG A 592 22.20 -27.80 7.40
CA ARG A 592 23.26 -28.61 6.81
C ARG A 592 24.54 -27.84 7.13
N VAL A 593 25.21 -28.17 8.25
CA VAL A 593 26.49 -27.57 8.59
C VAL A 593 27.42 -28.11 7.53
N LEU A 594 27.50 -27.37 6.42
CA LEU A 594 28.49 -27.60 5.41
C LEU A 594 29.79 -27.15 6.06
N TRP A 595 30.43 -28.09 6.74
CA TRP A 595 31.85 -28.01 7.02
C TRP A 595 32.57 -27.99 5.68
N ARG A 596 32.66 -26.81 5.08
CA ARG A 596 33.55 -26.62 3.93
C ARG A 596 34.95 -26.46 4.53
N LEU A 597 35.61 -27.59 4.73
CA LEU A 597 37.06 -27.63 4.88
C LEU A 597 37.67 -27.18 3.55
N GLN A 598 37.71 -25.87 3.34
CA GLN A 598 38.47 -25.31 2.25
C GLN A 598 39.94 -25.36 2.71
N LEU A 599 40.60 -26.47 2.38
CA LEU A 599 42.06 -26.53 2.38
C LEU A 599 42.52 -25.53 1.31
N LEU A 600 42.63 -24.26 1.69
CA LEU A 600 43.39 -23.27 0.94
C LEU A 600 44.87 -23.69 1.06
N ARG A 601 45.28 -24.66 0.23
CA ARG A 601 46.62 -24.60 -0.33
C ARG A 601 46.54 -23.51 -1.39
N GLU A 602 47.36 -22.49 -1.22
CA GLU A 602 47.61 -21.39 -2.16
C GLU A 602 47.31 -21.80 -3.60
N TRP A 603 46.16 -21.37 -4.11
CA TRP A 603 45.91 -21.27 -5.53
C TRP A 603 45.89 -19.79 -5.84
N SER A 604 47.06 -19.32 -6.27
CA SER A 604 47.27 -18.03 -6.89
C SER A 604 46.21 -17.80 -7.97
N HIS A 605 45.68 -16.58 -8.00
CA HIS A 605 44.95 -16.05 -9.14
C HIS A 605 45.74 -16.25 -10.43
N GLU A 606 45.36 -17.21 -11.27
CA GLU A 606 45.45 -17.17 -12.73
C GLU A 606 44.92 -18.48 -13.31
N GLN A 607 44.04 -18.36 -14.32
CA GLN A 607 43.62 -19.41 -15.26
C GLN A 607 42.67 -20.49 -14.69
N GLU A 608 41.36 -20.29 -14.91
CA GLU A 608 40.50 -21.25 -15.64
C GLU A 608 39.04 -20.77 -15.60
N GLY A 609 38.67 -19.96 -16.60
CA GLY A 609 37.33 -20.06 -17.16
C GLY A 609 37.23 -21.39 -17.91
N ASN A 610 36.06 -22.02 -17.86
CA ASN A 610 35.69 -23.27 -18.55
C ASN A 610 36.11 -24.60 -17.89
N GLN A 611 35.50 -24.98 -16.76
CA GLN A 611 35.15 -26.39 -16.55
C GLN A 611 33.77 -26.53 -15.88
N VAL A 612 32.83 -27.04 -16.68
CA VAL A 612 31.54 -27.59 -16.23
C VAL A 612 31.83 -28.91 -15.52
N PHE A 613 31.46 -29.03 -14.25
CA PHE A 613 31.48 -30.33 -13.57
C PHE A 613 30.20 -31.11 -13.94
N PRO A 614 30.32 -32.29 -14.57
CA PRO A 614 29.20 -33.17 -14.82
C PRO A 614 28.86 -33.94 -13.53
N GLY A 615 27.58 -34.00 -13.18
CA GLY A 615 27.07 -34.93 -12.17
C GLY A 615 26.62 -34.31 -10.86
N SER A 616 25.40 -33.77 -10.85
CA SER A 616 24.50 -33.93 -9.71
C SER A 616 23.10 -34.26 -10.24
N PRO A 617 22.40 -35.28 -9.69
CA PRO A 617 21.08 -35.66 -10.18
C PRO A 617 20.06 -34.57 -9.85
N ARG A 618 19.21 -34.30 -10.84
CA ARG A 618 18.03 -33.42 -10.80
C ARG A 618 17.24 -33.56 -9.49
N ALA A 619 16.99 -32.43 -8.85
CA ALA A 619 15.78 -32.15 -8.07
C ALA A 619 15.42 -30.68 -8.34
#